data_AF-A0A9E4Z102-F1
#
_entry.id   AF-A0A9E4Z102-F1
#
_cell.length_a   1.000
_cell.length_b   1.000
_cell.length_c   1.000
_cell.angle_alpha   90.00
_cell.angle_beta   90.00
_cell.angle_gamma   90.00
#
_symmetry.space_group_name_H-M   'P 1'
#
loop_
_entity.id
_entity.type
_entity.pdbx_description
1 polymer ?
#
loop_
_entity_poly.entity_id
_entity_poly.type
_entity_poly.pdbx_seq_one_letter_code
_entity_poly.pdbx_strand_id
1 'polypeptide(L)' 'MTRGVFLIDMTWDLLVHTWDLAKGTNQDTTLDSGLVEVIYHAFVPQMDGLRQMEFQGIKPMGPEVSVPASASLQDRFIGM' A
#
# COMPACT_ATOMS: atom_id res chain seq x y z
N MET A 1 15.55 0.71 12.62
CA MET A 1 14.75 1.60 11.75
C MET A 1 15.45 2.95 11.68
N THR A 2 15.77 3.45 10.48
CA THR A 2 16.30 4.82 10.33
C THR A 2 15.13 5.82 10.29
N ARG A 3 15.41 7.11 10.45
CA ARG A 3 14.37 8.16 10.33
C ARG A 3 13.67 8.13 8.96
N GLY A 4 14.41 7.85 7.89
CA GLY A 4 13.85 7.74 6.54
C GLY A 4 12.92 6.55 6.38
N VAL A 5 13.27 5.39 6.97
CA VAL A 5 12.40 4.20 6.97
C VAL A 5 11.11 4.47 7.72
N PHE A 6 11.18 5.12 8.90
CA PHE A 6 9.96 5.48 9.62
C PHE A 6 9.02 6.38 8.80
N LEU A 7 9.57 7.39 8.12
CA LEU A 7 8.76 8.30 7.31
C LEU A 7 8.10 7.60 6.13
N ILE A 8 8.81 6.71 5.42
CA ILE A 8 8.23 6.03 4.26
C ILE A 8 7.17 5.01 4.67
N ASP A 9 7.38 4.28 5.78
CA ASP A 9 6.43 3.32 6.32
C ASP A 9 5.12 4.01 6.76
N MET A 10 5.23 5.13 7.48
CA MET A 10 4.05 5.88 7.92
C MET A 10 3.34 6.60 6.77
N THR A 11 4.07 7.00 5.72
CA THR A 11 3.45 7.57 4.53
C THR A 11 2.64 6.51 3.77
N TRP A 12 3.18 5.29 3.66
CA TRP A 12 2.46 4.17 3.05
C TRP A 12 1.17 3.84 3.83
N ASP A 13 1.29 3.69 5.16
CA ASP A 13 0.16 3.42 6.06
C ASP A 13 -0.97 4.45 5.88
N LEU A 14 -0.64 5.74 5.94
CA LEU A 14 -1.60 6.81 5.75
C LEU A 14 -2.22 6.83 4.35
N LEU A 15 -1.45 6.52 3.31
CA LEU A 15 -1.93 6.54 1.93
C LEU A 15 -2.94 5.41 1.67
N VAL A 16 -2.66 4.20 2.16
CA VAL A 16 -3.59 3.07 2.11
C VAL A 16 -4.86 3.39 2.90
N HIS A 17 -4.72 3.87 4.14
CA HIS A 17 -5.88 4.12 4.99
C HIS A 17 -6.72 5.33 4.55
N THR A 18 -6.13 6.28 3.82
CA THR A 18 -6.90 7.32 3.13
C THR A 18 -7.85 6.69 2.10
N TRP A 19 -7.35 5.74 1.30
CA TRP A 19 -8.17 5.01 0.34
C TRP A 19 -9.22 4.14 1.05
N ASP A 20 -8.85 3.41 2.10
CA ASP A 20 -9.77 2.55 2.86
C ASP A 20 -10.94 3.35 3.42
N LEU A 21 -10.66 4.49 4.06
CA LEU A 21 -11.68 5.33 4.66
C LEU A 21 -12.58 5.93 3.58
N ALA A 22 -12.00 6.45 2.49
CA ALA A 22 -12.77 6.97 1.38
C ALA A 22 -13.70 5.90 0.78
N LYS A 23 -13.17 4.69 0.57
CA LYS A 23 -13.94 3.57 0.03
C LYS A 23 -15.06 3.13 0.98
N GLY A 24 -14.74 2.98 2.26
CA GLY A 24 -15.69 2.53 3.29
C GLY A 24 -16.79 3.55 3.61
N THR A 25 -16.56 4.82 3.30
CA THR A 25 -17.53 5.92 3.51
C THR A 25 -18.13 6.48 2.22
N ASN A 26 -17.87 5.83 1.08
CA ASN A 26 -18.39 6.21 -0.24
C ASN A 26 -18.00 7.64 -0.67
N GLN A 27 -16.76 8.02 -0.41
CA GLN A 27 -16.13 9.28 -0.86
C GLN A 27 -15.25 9.04 -2.10
N ASP A 28 -14.63 10.11 -2.61
CA ASP A 28 -13.68 10.03 -3.72
C ASP A 28 -12.44 9.22 -3.32
N THR A 29 -12.15 8.17 -4.08
CA THR A 29 -11.02 7.27 -3.85
C THR A 29 -9.78 7.65 -4.65
N THR A 30 -9.76 8.80 -5.31
CA THR A 30 -8.59 9.28 -6.07
C THR A 30 -7.48 9.68 -5.11
N LEU A 31 -6.31 9.04 -5.22
CA LEU A 31 -5.12 9.36 -4.45
C LEU A 31 -4.20 10.31 -5.25
N ASP A 32 -3.31 11.00 -4.54
CA ASP A 32 -2.25 11.77 -5.17
C ASP A 32 -1.30 10.86 -5.96
N SER A 33 -1.19 11.09 -7.27
CA SER A 33 -0.44 10.21 -8.16
C SER A 33 1.06 10.19 -7.89
N GLY A 34 1.64 11.30 -7.40
CA GLY A 34 3.06 11.37 -7.05
C GLY A 34 3.37 10.57 -5.79
N LEU A 35 2.50 10.63 -4.78
CA LEU A 35 2.62 9.79 -3.58
C LEU A 35 2.45 8.31 -3.93
N VAL A 36 1.46 7.97 -4.76
CA VAL A 36 1.28 6.59 -5.23
C VAL A 36 2.55 6.08 -5.94
N GLU A 37 3.14 6.87 -6.83
CA GLU A 37 4.36 6.47 -7.55
C GLU A 37 5.54 6.22 -6.60
N VAL A 38 5.83 7.16 -5.72
CA VAL A 38 6.95 7.05 -4.76
C VAL A 38 6.78 5.83 -3.86
N ILE A 39 5.59 5.65 -3.30
CA ILE A 39 5.32 4.56 -2.35
C ILE A 39 5.27 3.21 -3.06
N TYR A 40 4.64 3.12 -4.23
CA TYR A 40 4.62 1.88 -5.02
C TYR A 40 6.05 1.39 -5.29
N HIS A 41 6.93 2.26 -5.79
CA HIS A 41 8.31 1.88 -6.09
C HIS A 41 9.15 1.56 -4.84
N ALA A 42 8.85 2.17 -3.69
CA ALA A 42 9.52 1.85 -2.43
C ALA A 42 9.13 0.47 -1.87
N PHE A 43 7.86 0.06 -2.03
CA PHE A 43 7.32 -1.13 -1.38
C PHE A 43 7.25 -2.39 -2.24
N VAL A 44 7.08 -2.27 -3.57
CA VAL A 44 7.00 -3.43 -4.48
C VAL A 44 8.11 -4.48 -4.25
N PRO A 45 9.40 -4.12 -4.08
CA PRO A 45 10.46 -5.11 -3.86
C PRO A 45 10.34 -5.87 -2.53
N GLN A 46 9.55 -5.36 -1.58
CA GLN A 46 9.44 -5.86 -0.21
C GLN A 46 8.14 -6.65 0.02
N MET A 47 7.19 -6.62 -0.92
CA MET A 47 5.83 -7.15 -0.71
C MET A 47 5.77 -8.63 -0.37
N ASP A 48 6.57 -9.45 -1.06
CA ASP A 48 6.63 -10.89 -0.76
C ASP A 48 7.13 -11.15 0.66
N GLY A 49 8.09 -10.35 1.13
CA GLY A 49 8.58 -10.40 2.50
C GLY A 49 7.50 -9.98 3.50
N LEU A 50 6.80 -8.87 3.24
CA LEU A 50 5.72 -8.37 4.11
C LEU A 50 4.55 -9.36 4.23
N ARG A 51 4.20 -10.09 3.17
CA ARG A 51 3.16 -11.13 3.20
C ARG A 51 3.56 -12.39 3.98
N GLN A 52 4.86 -12.61 4.17
CA GLN A 52 5.39 -13.69 5.00
C GLN A 52 5.51 -13.30 6.48
N MET A 53 5.44 -12.01 6.82
CA MET A 53 5.52 -11.55 8.20
C MET A 53 4.29 -11.98 9.00
N GLU A 54 4.52 -12.30 10.27
CA GLU A 54 3.48 -12.64 11.23
C GLU A 54 3.85 -12.07 12.60
N PHE A 55 2.92 -11.36 13.21
CA PHE A 55 3.05 -10.80 14.55
C PHE A 55 1.98 -11.43 15.45
N GLN A 56 2.38 -12.41 16.27
CA GLN A 56 1.47 -13.11 17.21
C GLN A 56 0.26 -13.77 16.50
N GLY A 57 0.47 -14.42 15.36
CA GLY A 57 -0.60 -15.01 14.57
C GLY A 57 -1.33 -14.04 13.63
N ILE A 58 -0.98 -12.75 13.65
CA ILE A 58 -1.60 -11.72 12.80
C ILE A 58 -0.68 -11.40 11.63
N LYS A 59 -1.21 -11.53 10.41
CA LYS A 59 -0.51 -11.11 9.19
C LYS A 59 -0.82 -9.64 8.90
N PRO A 60 0.20 -8.79 8.66
CA PRO A 60 -0.02 -7.38 8.35
C PRO A 60 -0.56 -7.19 6.93
N MET A 61 -0.28 -8.12 6.02
CA MET A 61 -0.77 -8.09 4.64
C MET A 61 -1.81 -9.18 4.40
N GLY A 62 -2.83 -8.84 3.62
CA GLY A 62 -3.73 -9.82 3.02
C GLY A 62 -3.07 -10.64 1.90
N PRO A 63 -3.82 -11.58 1.30
CA PRO A 63 -3.41 -12.25 0.08
C PRO A 63 -3.18 -11.24 -1.06
N GLU A 64 -2.26 -11.57 -1.97
CA GLU A 64 -2.04 -10.78 -3.19
C GLU A 64 -3.30 -10.71 -4.05
N VAL A 65 -3.58 -9.51 -4.57
CA VAL A 65 -4.66 -9.29 -5.53
C VAL A 65 -4.03 -9.15 -6.92
N SER A 66 -4.40 -10.05 -7.84
CA SER A 66 -3.90 -9.99 -9.22
C SER A 66 -4.53 -8.81 -9.95
N VAL A 67 -3.73 -7.79 -10.22
CA VAL A 67 -4.12 -6.58 -10.96
C VAL A 67 -3.40 -6.58 -12.32
N PRO A 68 -4.12 -6.39 -13.45
CA PRO A 68 -3.49 -6.32 -14.76
C PRO A 68 -2.43 -5.22 -14.85
N ALA A 69 -1.35 -5.47 -15.59
CA ALA A 69 -0.29 -4.49 -15.80
C ALA A 69 -0.78 -3.21 -16.53
N SER A 70 -1.89 -3.31 -17.26
CA SER A 70 -2.56 -2.18 -17.92
C SER A 70 -3.47 -1.36 -17.00
N ALA A 71 -3.68 -1.78 -15.75
CA ALA A 71 -4.45 -1.01 -14.78
C ALA A 71 -3.68 0.25 -14.34
N SER A 72 -4.38 1.17 -13.70
CA SER A 72 -3.75 2.38 -13.16
C SER A 72 -2.68 2.01 -12.11
N LEU A 73 -1.70 2.89 -11.91
CA LEU A 73 -0.69 2.69 -10.87
C LEU A 73 -1.33 2.64 -9.48
N GLN A 74 -2.42 3.40 -9.27
CA GLN A 74 -3.20 3.36 -8.04
C GLN A 74 -3.85 1.98 -7.83
N ASP A 75 -4.48 1.39 -8.85
CA ASP A 75 -5.09 0.06 -8.72
C ASP A 75 -4.03 -1.00 -8.38
N ARG A 76 -2.86 -0.90 -9.03
CA ARG A 76 -1.73 -1.77 -8.73
C ARG A 76 -1.15 -1.55 -7.34
N PHE A 77 -1.21 -0.31 -6.83
CA PHE A 77 -0.80 0.05 -5.47
C PHE A 77 -1.79 -0.43 -4.39
N ILE A 78 -3.09 -0.45 -4.67
CA ILE A 78 -4.07 -1.01 -3.73
C ILE A 78 -4.09 -2.54 -3.78
N GLY A 79 -3.70 -3.15 -4.91
CA GLY A 79 -3.66 -4.60 -5.07
C GLY A 79 -2.39 -5.32 -4.60
N MET A 80 -1.33 -4.58 -4.22
CA MET A 80 -0.08 -5.17 -3.71
C MET A 80 -0.24 -5.78 -2.31
#